data_AF-A0AAN5C723-F1
#
_entry.id   AF-A0AAN5C723-F1
#
_cell.length_a   1.000
_cell.length_b   1.000
_cell.length_c   1.000
_cell.angle_alpha   90.00
_cell.angle_beta   90.00
_cell.angle_gamma   90.00
#
_symmetry.space_group_name_H-M   'P 1'
#
loop_
_entity.id
_entity.type
_entity.pdbx_description
1 polymer ?
#
loop_
_entity_poly.entity_id
_entity_poly.type
_entity_poly.pdbx_seq_one_letter_code
_entity_poly.pdbx_strand_id
1 'polypeptide(L)'
;VTREPYLCASHFAQSDFSYSFFRTILRPDAIPFFEDSKIGEMKRIERTGNEDKKEIDSLKEPRAVFLPLPIFNAVKKMCYLCGATMNFYYATPDEPLQRASFLARVITTRQADVHSISMLRRNKLTGRFCIKHLHTEIPPNKQAIPSK
;
A
#
# COMPACT_ATOMS: atom_id res chain seq x y z
N VAL A 1 -10.60 8.94 -17.16
CA VAL A 1 -9.74 8.23 -16.19
C VAL A 1 -8.77 7.38 -16.98
N THR A 2 -7.56 7.89 -17.24
CA THR A 2 -6.47 7.10 -17.81
C THR A 2 -5.95 6.18 -16.70
N ARG A 3 -6.10 4.87 -16.88
CA ARG A 3 -5.48 3.90 -15.97
C ARG A 3 -4.00 3.85 -16.31
N GLU A 4 -3.15 4.25 -15.38
CA GLU A 4 -1.72 4.07 -15.52
C GLU A 4 -1.42 2.58 -15.69
N PRO A 5 -0.54 2.20 -16.64
CA PRO A 5 -0.15 0.81 -16.82
C PRO A 5 0.61 0.33 -15.58
N TYR A 6 0.08 -0.70 -14.92
CA TYR A 6 0.77 -1.35 -13.82
C TYR A 6 1.90 -2.21 -14.38
N LEU A 7 3.16 -1.79 -14.18
CA LEU A 7 4.33 -2.62 -14.47
C LEU A 7 4.48 -3.69 -13.39
N CYS A 8 4.45 -4.96 -13.77
CA CYS A 8 4.76 -6.06 -12.86
C CYS A 8 6.28 -6.32 -12.80
N ALA A 9 6.73 -7.05 -11.77
CA ALA A 9 8.14 -7.30 -11.48
C ALA A 9 8.93 -8.00 -12.61
N SER A 10 8.25 -8.64 -13.57
CA SER A 10 8.90 -9.29 -14.72
C SER A 10 9.53 -8.31 -15.71
N HIS A 11 9.25 -7.01 -15.60
CA HIS A 11 9.86 -5.98 -16.46
C HIS A 11 11.21 -5.48 -15.94
N PHE A 12 11.70 -5.99 -14.81
CA PHE A 12 12.94 -5.52 -14.17
C PHE A 12 13.95 -6.65 -14.06
N ALA A 13 15.24 -6.33 -14.19
CA ALA A 13 16.30 -7.30 -14.00
C ALA A 13 16.47 -7.63 -12.51
N GLN A 14 17.03 -8.81 -12.21
CA GLN A 14 17.21 -9.22 -10.82
C GLN A 14 18.16 -8.31 -10.02
N SER A 15 19.09 -7.64 -10.71
CA SER A 15 19.99 -6.63 -10.18
C SER A 15 19.30 -5.34 -9.73
N ASP A 16 18.07 -5.10 -10.21
CA ASP A 16 17.30 -3.88 -9.90
C ASP A 16 16.62 -3.97 -8.54
N PHE A 17 16.72 -5.11 -7.86
CA PHE A 17 16.14 -5.35 -6.55
C PHE A 17 17.21 -5.33 -5.46
N SER A 18 16.91 -4.62 -4.37
CA SER A 18 17.64 -4.71 -3.11
C SER A 18 16.97 -5.71 -2.18
N TYR A 19 17.79 -6.59 -1.61
CA TYR A 19 17.33 -7.64 -0.70
C TYR A 19 17.67 -7.26 0.74
N SER A 20 16.64 -7.00 1.54
CA SER A 20 16.73 -6.89 2.99
C SER A 20 16.18 -8.18 3.61
N PHE A 21 16.63 -8.51 4.83
CA PHE A 21 16.27 -9.74 5.53
C PHE A 21 14.75 -10.02 5.60
N PHE A 22 13.92 -8.98 5.49
CA PHE A 22 12.46 -9.11 5.55
C PHE A 22 11.74 -8.74 4.25
N ARG A 23 12.40 -8.11 3.26
CA ARG A 23 11.74 -7.54 2.07
C ARG A 23 12.67 -7.41 0.87
N THR A 24 12.10 -7.61 -0.31
CA THR A 24 12.69 -7.23 -1.60
C THR A 24 12.14 -5.86 -2.01
N ILE A 25 13.00 -4.90 -2.33
CA ILE A 25 12.64 -3.53 -2.67
C ILE A 25 13.20 -3.22 -4.06
N LEU A 26 12.36 -2.75 -4.97
CA LEU A 26 12.81 -2.25 -6.28
C LEU A 26 13.59 -0.95 -6.07
N ARG A 27 14.80 -0.86 -6.63
CA ARG A 27 15.62 0.34 -6.50
C ARG A 27 14.97 1.53 -7.26
N PRO A 28 15.16 2.77 -6.80
CA PRO A 28 14.58 3.94 -7.46
C PRO A 28 15.18 4.24 -8.84
N ASP A 29 16.36 3.70 -9.13
CA ASP A 29 17.07 3.79 -10.41
C ASP A 29 16.76 2.61 -11.36
N ALA A 30 15.82 1.74 -11.00
CA ALA A 30 15.41 0.61 -11.83
C ALA A 30 14.72 1.08 -13.11
N ILE A 31 15.27 0.69 -14.26
CA ILE A 31 14.71 1.00 -15.58
C ILE A 31 13.99 -0.25 -16.09
N PRO A 32 12.67 -0.21 -16.32
CA PRO A 32 11.96 -1.36 -16.88
C PRO A 32 12.44 -1.63 -18.31
N PHE A 33 12.68 -2.90 -18.62
CA PHE A 33 12.92 -3.35 -19.98
C PHE A 33 11.57 -3.51 -20.67
N PHE A 34 11.27 -2.61 -21.61
CA PHE A 34 10.16 -2.80 -22.52
C PHE A 34 10.67 -3.59 -23.72
N GLU A 35 10.25 -4.85 -23.84
CA GLU A 35 10.36 -5.55 -25.11
C GLU A 35 9.38 -4.89 -26.09
N ASP A 36 9.84 -3.85 -26.79
CA ASP A 36 9.08 -3.21 -27.89
C ASP A 36 8.86 -4.15 -29.09
N SER A 37 9.39 -5.38 -29.03
CA SER A 37 9.43 -6.34 -30.13
C SER A 37 8.10 -7.04 -30.45
N LYS A 38 6.96 -6.68 -29.82
CA LYS A 38 5.65 -7.33 -30.13
C LYS A 38 4.51 -6.41 -30.55
N ILE A 39 4.71 -5.09 -30.65
CA ILE A 39 3.65 -4.18 -31.10
C ILE A 39 3.54 -4.12 -32.66
N GLY A 40 4.52 -4.66 -33.39
CA GLY A 40 4.60 -4.56 -34.85
C GLY A 40 4.03 -5.69 -35.71
N GLU A 41 3.64 -6.84 -35.16
CA GLU A 41 3.19 -7.99 -35.98
C GLU A 41 1.84 -8.57 -35.56
N MET A 42 0.80 -7.73 -35.46
CA MET A 42 -0.57 -8.19 -35.77
C MET A 42 -0.73 -8.28 -37.29
N LYS A 43 0.01 -9.18 -37.93
CA LYS A 43 -0.34 -9.61 -39.29
C LYS A 43 -1.67 -10.36 -39.18
N ARG A 44 -2.67 -9.82 -39.87
CA ARG A 44 -3.97 -10.42 -40.17
C ARG A 44 -3.74 -11.88 -40.59
N ILE A 45 -4.04 -12.82 -39.69
CA ILE A 45 -4.06 -14.24 -40.01
C ILE A 45 -5.31 -14.47 -40.88
N GLU A 46 -5.12 -14.44 -42.20
CA GLU A 46 -6.05 -15.04 -43.12
C GLU A 46 -6.00 -16.55 -42.91
N ARG A 47 -7.10 -17.10 -42.37
CA ARG A 47 -7.36 -18.52 -42.31
C ARG A 47 -7.42 -19.05 -43.74
N THR A 48 -6.33 -19.64 -44.21
CA THR A 48 -6.37 -20.63 -45.27
C THR A 48 -5.87 -21.94 -44.67
N GLY A 49 -6.76 -22.94 -44.69
CA GLY A 49 -6.46 -24.26 -44.19
C GLY A 49 -5.41 -24.93 -45.06
N ASN A 50 -4.52 -25.66 -44.41
CA ASN A 50 -4.16 -26.98 -44.88
C ASN A 50 -3.65 -27.81 -43.71
N GLU A 51 -4.14 -29.05 -43.69
CA GLU A 51 -3.87 -30.06 -42.69
C GLU A 51 -2.46 -30.61 -42.91
N ASP A 52 -1.63 -30.57 -41.87
CA ASP A 52 -0.54 -31.54 -41.73
C ASP A 52 -0.27 -31.77 -40.24
N LYS A 53 -0.77 -32.92 -39.77
CA LYS A 53 -0.53 -33.44 -38.43
C LYS A 53 0.95 -33.79 -38.30
N LYS A 54 1.74 -32.92 -37.67
CA LYS A 54 2.97 -33.32 -37.00
C LYS A 54 2.73 -33.42 -35.51
N GLU A 55 2.75 -34.66 -35.05
CA GLU A 55 2.85 -35.11 -33.68
C GLU A 55 4.10 -34.45 -33.05
N ILE A 56 3.87 -33.46 -32.18
CA ILE A 56 4.93 -32.81 -31.41
C ILE A 56 4.94 -33.46 -30.05
N ASP A 57 6.08 -34.10 -29.76
CA ASP A 57 6.37 -34.80 -28.53
C ASP A 57 5.96 -34.00 -27.29
N SER A 58 5.15 -34.70 -26.50
CA SER A 58 4.78 -34.52 -25.11
C SER A 58 5.91 -33.94 -24.24
N LEU A 59 6.13 -32.62 -24.31
CA LEU A 59 6.86 -31.85 -23.31
C LEU A 59 6.00 -31.78 -22.04
N LYS A 60 6.28 -32.75 -21.17
CA LYS A 60 5.76 -32.89 -19.82
C LYS A 60 5.95 -31.57 -19.07
N GLU A 61 4.88 -30.77 -18.99
CA GLU A 61 4.91 -29.49 -18.31
C GLU A 61 5.41 -29.69 -16.86
N PRO A 62 6.45 -28.95 -16.42
CA PRO A 62 6.88 -29.01 -15.05
C PRO A 62 5.73 -28.48 -14.20
N ARG A 63 5.14 -29.38 -13.39
CA ARG A 63 4.15 -29.04 -12.38
C ARG A 63 4.70 -27.89 -11.55
N ALA A 64 4.21 -26.67 -11.80
CA ALA A 64 4.53 -25.52 -10.99
C ALA A 64 4.09 -25.84 -9.56
N VAL A 65 5.07 -26.10 -8.71
CA VAL A 65 4.84 -26.34 -7.28
C VAL A 65 4.32 -25.02 -6.75
N PHE A 66 3.02 -24.97 -6.49
CA PHE A 66 2.33 -23.84 -5.88
C PHE A 66 2.87 -23.70 -4.46
N LEU A 67 3.98 -22.97 -4.31
CA LEU A 67 4.50 -22.63 -3.00
C LEU A 67 3.46 -21.73 -2.34
N PRO A 68 2.88 -22.13 -1.17
CA PRO A 68 1.91 -21.31 -0.49
C PRO A 68 2.56 -19.96 -0.20
N LEU A 69 1.99 -18.89 -0.77
CA LEU A 69 2.41 -17.53 -0.47
C LEU A 69 2.43 -17.37 1.04
N PRO A 70 3.46 -16.73 1.62
CA PRO A 70 3.54 -16.52 3.04
C PRO A 70 2.23 -15.86 3.48
N ILE A 71 1.50 -16.55 4.36
CA ILE A 71 0.31 -16.03 4.99
C ILE A 71 0.79 -14.82 5.78
N PHE A 72 0.67 -13.64 5.18
CA PHE A 72 1.02 -12.39 5.83
C PHE A 72 0.13 -12.33 7.07
N ASN A 73 0.72 -12.60 8.23
CA ASN A 73 0.07 -12.42 9.51
C ASN A 73 -0.34 -10.96 9.56
N ALA A 74 -1.60 -10.69 9.22
CA ALA A 74 -2.18 -9.38 9.24
C ALA A 74 -2.17 -8.95 10.70
N VAL A 75 -1.12 -8.22 11.09
CA VAL A 75 -0.95 -7.73 12.45
C VAL A 75 -2.22 -6.94 12.76
N LYS A 76 -3.07 -7.52 13.61
CA LYS A 76 -4.35 -6.91 13.98
C LYS A 76 -4.05 -5.53 14.55
N LYS A 77 -4.51 -4.50 13.86
CA LYS A 77 -4.26 -3.11 14.25
C LYS A 77 -5.36 -2.72 15.23
N MET A 78 -4.97 -2.38 16.45
CA MET A 78 -5.89 -1.98 17.52
C MET A 78 -5.91 -0.47 17.69
N CYS A 79 -7.07 0.07 18.07
CA CYS A 79 -7.22 1.48 18.38
C CYS A 79 -6.56 1.79 19.73
N TYR A 80 -5.78 2.87 19.76
CA TYR A 80 -5.03 3.28 20.94
C TYR A 80 -5.92 3.66 22.14
N LEU A 81 -7.14 4.14 21.89
CA LEU A 81 -8.07 4.53 22.96
C LEU A 81 -8.98 3.39 23.40
N CYS A 82 -9.74 2.80 22.46
CA CYS A 82 -10.75 1.79 22.80
C CYS A 82 -10.30 0.34 22.67
N GLY A 83 -9.09 0.08 22.17
CA GLY A 83 -8.59 -1.28 21.94
C GLY A 83 -9.26 -2.04 20.78
N ALA A 84 -10.27 -1.46 20.12
CA ALA A 84 -10.99 -2.14 19.06
C ALA A 84 -10.06 -2.49 17.88
N THR A 85 -10.13 -3.73 17.42
CA THR A 85 -9.44 -4.18 16.21
C THR A 85 -10.10 -3.58 14.98
N MET A 86 -9.31 -3.01 14.08
CA MET A 86 -9.82 -2.28 12.91
C MET A 86 -8.95 -2.51 11.67
N ASN A 87 -9.63 -2.59 10.52
CA ASN A 87 -8.97 -2.67 9.22
C ASN A 87 -8.58 -1.25 8.72
N PHE A 88 -9.43 -0.26 9.00
CA PHE A 88 -9.22 1.15 8.66
C PHE A 88 -8.89 1.95 9.91
N TYR A 89 -7.82 2.73 9.83
CA TYR A 89 -7.33 3.53 10.94
C TYR A 89 -6.58 4.74 10.40
N TYR A 90 -6.49 5.75 11.25
CA TYR A 90 -5.60 6.90 11.02
C TYR A 90 -4.44 6.81 12.00
N ALA A 91 -3.22 6.93 11.47
CA ALA A 91 -2.01 6.97 12.28
C ALA A 91 -1.68 8.42 12.66
N THR A 92 -1.10 8.60 13.85
CA THR A 92 -0.55 9.91 14.22
C THR A 92 0.58 10.29 13.27
N PRO A 93 0.57 11.49 12.67
CA PRO A 93 1.68 11.98 11.85
C PRO A 93 2.98 12.10 12.65
N ASP A 94 4.10 11.98 11.95
CA ASP A 94 5.44 12.18 12.52
C ASP A 94 5.79 13.67 12.66
N GLU A 95 5.25 14.52 11.77
CA GLU A 95 5.52 15.96 11.80
C GLU A 95 4.85 16.63 13.01
N PRO A 96 5.58 17.41 13.84
CA PRO A 96 5.06 17.96 15.11
C PRO A 96 3.81 18.83 14.97
N LEU A 97 3.76 19.69 13.96
CA LEU A 97 2.63 20.59 13.71
C LEU A 97 1.38 19.82 13.29
N GLN A 98 1.52 18.92 12.32
CA GLN A 98 0.42 18.05 11.88
C GLN A 98 -0.06 17.13 13.00
N ARG A 99 0.87 16.62 13.81
CA ARG A 99 0.59 15.79 14.98
C ARG A 99 -0.23 16.51 16.02
N ALA A 100 0.12 17.75 16.36
CA ALA A 100 -0.65 18.56 17.29
C ALA A 100 -2.08 18.78 16.79
N SER A 101 -2.23 19.17 15.52
CA SER A 101 -3.54 19.37 14.86
C SER A 101 -4.35 18.07 14.79
N PHE A 102 -3.70 16.94 14.49
CA PHE A 102 -4.34 15.63 14.46
C PHE A 102 -4.84 15.22 15.85
N LEU A 103 -3.99 15.32 16.88
CA LEU A 103 -4.34 14.97 18.25
C LEU A 103 -5.36 15.96 18.87
N ALA A 104 -5.55 17.14 18.30
CA ALA A 104 -6.62 18.07 18.69
C ALA A 104 -8.00 17.65 18.13
N ARG A 105 -8.04 16.85 17.06
CA ARG A 105 -9.27 16.31 16.46
C ARG A 105 -9.72 14.99 17.08
N VAL A 106 -8.89 14.39 17.93
CA VAL A 106 -9.22 13.12 18.58
C VAL A 106 -10.25 13.36 19.67
N ILE A 107 -11.37 12.64 19.58
CA ILE A 107 -12.47 12.70 20.54
C ILE A 107 -12.07 11.92 21.78
N THR A 108 -11.98 12.60 22.92
CA THR A 108 -11.79 11.99 24.23
C THR A 108 -13.10 11.98 24.98
N THR A 109 -13.58 10.80 25.36
CA THR A 109 -14.83 10.67 26.14
C THR A 109 -14.54 10.46 27.61
N ARG A 110 -13.42 9.81 27.94
CA ARG A 110 -13.00 9.49 29.31
C ARG A 110 -11.78 10.30 29.71
N GLN A 111 -11.63 10.55 31.02
CA GLN A 111 -10.44 11.21 31.56
C GLN A 111 -9.15 10.40 31.29
N ALA A 112 -9.25 9.07 31.26
CA ALA A 112 -8.15 8.18 30.88
C ALA A 112 -7.67 8.43 29.43
N ASP A 113 -8.58 8.78 28.52
CA ASP A 113 -8.24 9.09 27.11
C ASP A 113 -7.40 10.36 27.03
N VAL A 114 -7.77 11.39 27.81
CA VAL A 114 -7.04 12.66 27.90
C VAL A 114 -5.60 12.42 28.38
N HIS A 115 -5.43 11.58 29.40
CA HIS A 115 -4.10 11.20 29.88
C HIS A 115 -3.30 10.46 28.78
N SER A 116 -3.95 9.51 28.10
CA SER A 116 -3.34 8.73 27.01
C SER A 116 -2.89 9.61 25.85
N ILE A 117 -3.67 10.63 25.48
CA ILE A 117 -3.29 11.62 24.45
C ILE A 117 -2.15 12.52 24.93
N SER A 118 -2.16 12.93 26.20
CA SER A 118 -1.05 13.72 26.78
C SER A 118 0.28 12.96 26.69
N MET A 119 0.26 11.66 27.00
CA MET A 119 1.43 10.78 26.85
C MET A 119 1.88 10.66 25.39
N LEU A 120 0.94 10.52 24.44
CA LEU A 120 1.26 10.54 23.01
C LEU A 120 1.91 11.86 22.58
N ARG A 121 1.45 13.01 23.09
CA ARG A 121 2.04 14.31 22.75
C ARG A 121 3.49 14.41 23.22
N ARG A 122 3.79 13.93 24.42
CA ARG A 122 5.14 14.02 25.03
C ARG A 122 6.14 13.03 24.42
N ASN A 123 5.71 11.79 24.18
CA ASN A 123 6.63 10.69 23.87
C ASN A 123 6.85 10.42 22.38
N LYS A 124 6.27 11.23 21.48
CA LYS A 124 6.35 11.04 20.01
C LYS A 124 5.91 9.62 19.53
N LEU A 125 5.17 8.86 20.33
CA LEU A 125 4.74 7.49 19.99
C LEU A 125 3.71 7.49 18.85
N THR A 126 3.74 6.51 17.95
CA THR A 126 2.73 6.41 16.89
C THR A 126 1.48 5.69 17.39
N GLY A 127 0.39 6.45 17.58
CA GLY A 127 -0.93 5.91 17.90
C GLY A 127 -1.75 5.64 16.65
N ARG A 128 -2.63 4.63 16.70
CA ARG A 128 -3.63 4.36 15.65
C ARG A 128 -5.03 4.58 16.18
N PHE A 129 -5.86 5.30 15.44
CA PHE A 129 -7.20 5.70 15.87
C PHE A 129 -8.26 5.21 14.90
N CYS A 130 -9.37 4.70 15.44
CA CYS A 130 -10.54 4.37 14.63
C CYS A 130 -11.32 5.65 14.28
N ILE A 131 -12.12 5.58 13.22
CA ILE A 131 -12.91 6.71 12.74
C ILE A 131 -13.86 7.27 13.82
N LYS A 132 -14.33 6.43 14.75
CA LYS A 132 -15.21 6.85 15.86
C LYS A 132 -14.57 7.83 16.83
N HIS A 133 -13.23 7.83 16.93
CA HIS A 133 -12.49 8.73 17.81
C HIS A 133 -11.91 9.94 17.07
N LEU A 134 -12.32 10.21 15.84
CA LEU A 134 -11.83 11.36 15.07
C LEU A 134 -12.99 12.21 14.62
N HIS A 135 -12.92 13.52 14.89
CA HIS A 135 -13.79 14.48 14.23
C HIS A 135 -13.44 14.52 12.73
N THR A 136 -14.33 13.99 11.90
CA THR A 136 -14.22 14.04 10.43
C THR A 136 -14.44 15.44 9.89
N GLU A 137 -15.16 16.27 10.65
CA GLU A 137 -15.29 17.69 10.34
C GLU A 137 -13.94 18.37 10.60
N ILE A 138 -13.26 18.74 9.52
CA ILE A 138 -12.18 19.71 9.59
C ILE A 138 -12.82 20.95 10.20
N PRO A 139 -12.42 21.40 11.42
CA PRO A 139 -12.96 22.64 11.94
C PRO A 139 -12.67 23.69 10.87
N PRO A 140 -13.70 24.41 10.36
CA PRO A 140 -13.48 25.48 9.41
C PRO A 140 -12.45 26.37 10.07
N ASN A 141 -11.29 26.48 9.42
CA ASN A 141 -10.14 27.24 9.86
C ASN A 141 -10.68 28.55 10.44
N LYS A 142 -10.67 28.72 11.77
CA LYS A 142 -11.04 29.97 12.42
C LYS A 142 -9.95 30.96 12.05
N GLN A 143 -9.99 31.41 10.80
CA GLN A 143 -9.15 32.46 10.29
C GLN A 143 -9.47 33.70 11.10
N ALA A 144 -8.40 34.24 11.69
CA ALA A 144 -8.24 35.59 12.16
C ALA A 144 -9.29 36.09 13.15
N ILE A 145 -8.88 36.09 14.42
CA ILE A 145 -9.23 37.18 15.33
C ILE A 145 -8.66 38.46 14.70
N PRO A 146 -9.47 39.46 14.30
CA PRO A 146 -8.93 40.78 14.04
C PRO A 146 -8.46 41.37 15.38
N SER A 147 -7.14 41.57 15.49
CA SER A 147 -6.56 42.40 16.55
C SER A 147 -7.15 43.81 16.44
N LYS A 148 -7.54 44.37 17.60
CA LYS A 148 -8.16 45.68 17.78
C LYS A 148 -7.41 46.82 17.10
#